data_AF-A0A1Q9CGX8-F1
#
_entry.id   AF-A0A1Q9CGX8-F1
#
_cell.length_a   1.000
_cell.length_b   1.000
_cell.length_c   1.000
_cell.angle_alpha   90.00
_cell.angle_beta   90.00
_cell.angle_gamma   90.00
#
_symmetry.space_group_name_H-M   'P 1'
#
loop_
_entity.id
_entity.type
_entity.pdbx_description
1 polymer ?
#
loop_
_entity_poly.entity_id
_entity_poly.type
_entity_poly.pdbx_seq_one_letter_code
_entity_poly.pdbx_strand_id
1 'polypeptide(L)'
;MRLPLRSFSEKKIQHSSPSRSGSIDFLEFLNMMTMAKNHDGPFKALDSQLVTTLAKLDRGDLLLLLTVLKVAALVVDNGSGMCKAGFAGDDAPRAVFPSIVGRPKMPGIMVGMDQKVLTLKYPIEHGIVTNWDDMEKIWHHTFYNELRVAPEEYLLCEHPVLLTEAPLNPKANRERMTQIMFVPAMYVAIQAVLSLYASGRTTGIVMDPSLKIYEGYALPHAILRLDLAGRDLTEYMMKILTERGYSFTTTAEREIVRDVKEKLCYIALDFDSEMKAASESSDKEKTYELPDGNIITVGAERFRCPEVLFQPSFVGKEASGIHDTTFQSIMKCDVDIRKDLYSNVVLSGGTTMFQGIGERMTKELTALAPSTMKIKVVAPPERKYSVWIGGSILSSLSTFQQMWISKGEYDESGPTIVHRKCF
;
A
#
# COMPACT_ATOMS: atom_id res chain seq x y z
N MET A 1 -75.88 29.60 20.05
CA MET A 1 -75.91 29.24 21.48
C MET A 1 -74.46 29.18 21.97
N ARG A 2 -74.06 30.17 22.79
CA ARG A 2 -72.86 30.30 23.65
C ARG A 2 -71.42 30.14 23.08
N LEU A 3 -70.76 31.29 22.96
CA LEU A 3 -69.31 31.63 23.15
C LEU A 3 -68.80 31.24 24.59
N PRO A 4 -67.51 31.43 25.05
CA PRO A 4 -66.41 32.28 24.51
C PRO A 4 -64.91 31.83 24.66
N LEU A 5 -64.08 32.60 23.95
CA LEU A 5 -62.70 33.11 24.15
C LEU A 5 -62.06 33.15 25.57
N ARG A 6 -60.71 33.02 25.61
CA ARG A 6 -59.68 33.81 26.38
C ARG A 6 -58.26 33.26 26.03
N SER A 7 -57.39 33.91 25.25
CA SER A 7 -56.50 35.09 25.45
C SER A 7 -55.18 34.82 26.21
N PHE A 8 -54.12 35.54 25.79
CA PHE A 8 -52.73 35.68 26.31
C PHE A 8 -51.67 34.74 25.68
N SER A 9 -50.49 35.17 25.24
CA SER A 9 -49.88 36.47 24.90
C SER A 9 -48.48 36.18 24.35
N GLU A 10 -48.00 37.02 23.44
CA GLU A 10 -46.66 36.99 22.85
C GLU A 10 -45.51 36.98 23.88
N LYS A 11 -44.48 36.16 23.64
CA LYS A 11 -43.08 36.58 23.81
C LYS A 11 -42.25 36.13 22.62
N LYS A 12 -41.77 37.14 21.88
CA LYS A 12 -40.74 37.07 20.85
C LYS A 12 -39.55 36.22 21.31
N ILE A 13 -39.09 35.32 20.44
CA ILE A 13 -37.68 34.99 20.31
C ILE A 13 -37.27 35.38 18.90
N GLN A 14 -36.28 36.26 18.84
CA GLN A 14 -35.70 36.86 17.65
C GLN A 14 -34.37 36.16 17.36
N HIS A 15 -34.06 35.98 16.07
CA HIS A 15 -32.79 35.51 15.48
C HIS A 15 -32.48 34.00 15.65
N SER A 16 -31.97 33.25 14.67
CA SER A 16 -31.33 33.52 13.37
C SER A 16 -31.39 32.26 12.50
N SER A 17 -31.32 32.43 11.18
CA SER A 17 -31.22 31.39 10.13
C SER A 17 -30.26 30.23 10.44
N PRO A 18 -30.57 28.97 10.09
CA PRO A 18 -29.60 27.88 10.16
C PRO A 18 -28.70 27.89 8.92
N SER A 19 -27.41 28.16 9.14
CA SER A 19 -26.34 27.92 8.18
C SER A 19 -25.86 26.47 8.25
N ARG A 20 -25.57 25.93 7.07
CA ARG A 20 -24.84 24.70 6.73
C ARG A 20 -23.75 24.28 7.73
N SER A 21 -23.80 23.02 8.19
CA SER A 21 -22.67 22.06 8.20
C SER A 21 -23.06 20.83 9.03
N GLY A 22 -23.09 19.64 8.40
CA GLY A 22 -23.32 18.36 9.06
C GLY A 22 -22.10 17.84 9.82
N SER A 23 -21.62 18.63 10.77
CA SER A 23 -20.69 18.24 11.81
C SER A 23 -21.33 18.61 13.14
N ILE A 24 -21.56 17.63 14.01
CA ILE A 24 -22.06 17.88 15.36
C ILE A 24 -21.06 18.84 16.04
N ASP A 25 -21.49 20.07 16.29
CA ASP A 25 -20.69 21.06 17.02
C ASP A 25 -20.29 20.48 18.38
N PHE A 26 -19.11 20.82 18.92
CA PHE A 26 -18.72 20.43 20.28
C PHE A 26 -19.80 20.81 21.30
N LEU A 27 -20.52 21.92 21.04
CA LEU A 27 -21.67 22.33 21.83
C LEU A 27 -22.91 21.43 21.60
N GLU A 28 -23.16 20.93 20.39
CA GLU A 28 -24.20 19.92 20.12
C GLU A 28 -23.87 18.57 20.75
N PHE A 29 -22.60 18.12 20.73
CA PHE A 29 -22.16 16.90 21.40
C PHE A 29 -22.30 17.03 22.91
N LEU A 30 -21.89 18.16 23.48
CA LEU A 30 -22.08 18.44 24.91
C LEU A 30 -23.57 18.51 25.26
N ASN A 31 -24.41 19.08 24.38
CA ASN A 31 -25.86 19.08 24.53
C ASN A 31 -26.46 17.67 24.43
N MET A 32 -26.00 16.82 23.50
CA MET A 32 -26.41 15.41 23.39
C MET A 32 -26.03 14.61 24.63
N MET A 33 -24.83 14.81 25.18
CA MET A 33 -24.39 14.18 26.42
C MET A 33 -25.14 14.74 27.65
N THR A 34 -25.58 15.99 27.61
CA THR A 34 -26.45 16.60 28.64
C THR A 34 -27.89 16.10 28.54
N MET A 35 -28.39 15.83 27.33
CA MET A 35 -29.69 15.18 27.11
C MET A 35 -29.67 13.71 27.53
N ALA A 36 -28.55 13.01 27.32
CA ALA A 36 -28.31 11.65 27.82
C ALA A 36 -28.37 11.59 29.36
N LYS A 37 -27.85 12.60 30.07
CA LYS A 37 -28.01 12.77 31.54
C LYS A 37 -29.47 12.87 32.00
N ASN A 38 -30.35 13.40 31.16
CA ASN A 38 -31.76 13.62 31.47
C ASN A 38 -32.70 12.54 30.88
N HIS A 39 -32.15 11.48 30.26
CA HIS A 39 -32.91 10.40 29.59
C HIS A 39 -33.90 10.84 28.49
N ASP A 40 -33.65 11.99 27.84
CA ASP A 40 -34.46 12.46 26.71
C ASP A 40 -33.68 12.40 25.39
N GLY A 41 -34.40 12.13 24.28
CA GLY A 41 -33.83 12.04 22.92
C GLY A 41 -33.42 10.62 22.47
N PRO A 42 -32.62 10.49 21.40
CA PRO A 42 -32.34 9.21 20.70
C PRO A 42 -31.59 8.16 21.54
N PHE A 43 -31.12 8.53 22.74
CA PHE A 43 -30.41 7.68 23.70
C PHE A 43 -31.33 6.83 24.58
N LYS A 44 -32.66 6.92 24.42
CA LYS A 44 -33.64 6.11 25.16
C LYS A 44 -33.49 4.59 24.95
N ALA A 45 -32.80 4.18 23.88
CA ALA A 45 -32.53 2.78 23.53
C ALA A 45 -31.16 2.25 24.02
N LEU A 46 -30.31 3.11 24.62
CA LEU A 46 -29.03 2.71 25.18
C LEU A 46 -29.18 2.25 26.63
N ASP A 47 -28.37 1.27 27.02
CA ASP A 47 -28.37 0.72 28.38
C ASP A 47 -28.15 1.84 29.42
N SER A 48 -29.08 1.94 30.37
CA SER A 48 -29.11 2.93 31.45
C SER A 48 -27.80 3.02 32.23
N GLN A 49 -27.07 1.91 32.33
CA GLN A 49 -25.82 1.82 33.06
C GLN A 49 -24.67 2.49 32.29
N LEU A 50 -24.67 2.41 30.96
CA LEU A 50 -23.69 3.00 30.05
C LEU A 50 -23.85 4.53 30.00
N VAL A 51 -25.09 5.00 29.89
CA VAL A 51 -25.43 6.44 29.92
C VAL A 51 -25.01 7.08 31.24
N THR A 52 -25.28 6.42 32.37
CA THR A 52 -24.90 6.91 33.71
C THR A 52 -23.38 6.95 33.90
N THR A 53 -22.64 6.06 33.24
CA THR A 53 -21.17 6.00 33.33
C THR A 53 -20.53 7.12 32.50
N LEU A 54 -20.99 7.33 31.26
CA LEU A 54 -20.52 8.40 30.39
C LEU A 54 -20.83 9.80 30.98
N ALA A 55 -21.95 9.94 31.68
CA ALA A 55 -22.36 11.16 32.37
C ALA A 55 -21.43 11.59 33.53
N LYS A 56 -20.62 10.67 34.06
CA LYS A 56 -19.72 10.92 35.21
C LYS A 56 -18.31 11.33 34.79
N LEU A 57 -17.97 11.22 33.50
CA LEU A 57 -16.67 11.61 32.97
C LEU A 57 -16.49 13.13 33.05
N ASP A 58 -15.33 13.57 33.50
CA ASP A 58 -14.98 14.99 33.48
C ASP A 58 -14.61 15.47 32.07
N ARG A 59 -14.34 16.77 31.90
CA ARG A 59 -13.99 17.32 30.58
C ARG A 59 -12.71 16.71 30.00
N GLY A 60 -11.75 16.34 30.86
CA GLY A 60 -10.51 15.68 30.46
C GLY A 60 -10.76 14.25 30.02
N ASP A 61 -11.59 13.51 30.75
CA ASP A 61 -11.99 12.15 30.46
C ASP A 61 -12.90 12.05 29.23
N LEU A 62 -13.78 13.01 28.99
CA LEU A 62 -14.57 13.13 27.76
C LEU A 62 -13.69 13.44 26.56
N LEU A 63 -12.67 14.30 26.73
CA LEU A 63 -11.70 14.58 25.69
C LEU A 63 -10.81 13.35 25.43
N LEU A 64 -10.44 12.61 26.47
CA LEU A 64 -9.74 11.33 26.38
C LEU A 64 -10.62 10.28 25.70
N LEU A 65 -11.91 10.21 26.03
CA LEU A 65 -12.87 9.32 25.39
C LEU A 65 -13.04 9.68 23.91
N LEU A 66 -13.16 10.97 23.55
CA LEU A 66 -13.15 11.45 22.17
C LEU A 66 -11.82 11.16 21.44
N THR A 67 -10.71 11.14 22.18
CA THR A 67 -9.38 10.77 21.64
C THR A 67 -9.24 9.25 21.48
N VAL A 68 -9.86 8.46 22.35
CA VAL A 68 -9.96 6.99 22.29
C VAL A 68 -10.99 6.55 21.23
N LEU A 69 -12.01 7.38 20.99
CA LEU A 69 -12.98 7.27 19.89
C LEU A 69 -12.42 7.80 18.57
N LYS A 70 -11.14 8.25 18.50
CA LYS A 70 -10.51 8.50 17.20
C LYS A 70 -10.49 7.20 16.43
N VAL A 71 -11.34 7.15 15.42
CA VAL A 71 -11.42 6.05 14.50
C VAL A 71 -10.08 5.91 13.79
N ALA A 72 -9.40 4.80 14.03
CA ALA A 72 -8.07 4.54 13.48
C ALA A 72 -8.15 4.52 11.94
N ALA A 73 -7.25 5.22 11.27
CA ALA A 73 -7.23 5.24 9.81
C ALA A 73 -6.95 3.85 9.25
N LEU A 74 -7.51 3.55 8.08
CA LEU A 74 -7.20 2.36 7.31
C LEU A 74 -6.06 2.66 6.35
N VAL A 75 -5.11 1.75 6.23
CA VAL A 75 -3.98 1.87 5.31
C VAL A 75 -4.06 0.75 4.30
N VAL A 76 -4.15 1.10 3.02
CA VAL A 76 -4.26 0.16 1.90
C VAL A 76 -3.13 0.39 0.89
N ASP A 77 -2.18 -0.53 0.88
CA ASP A 77 -1.09 -0.58 -0.10
C ASP A 77 -1.52 -1.34 -1.37
N ASN A 78 -1.77 -0.60 -2.45
CA ASN A 78 -2.21 -1.11 -3.74
C ASN A 78 -1.03 -1.67 -4.55
N GLY A 79 -0.48 -2.80 -4.12
CA GLY A 79 0.62 -3.46 -4.83
C GLY A 79 0.16 -4.22 -6.09
N SER A 80 1.01 -4.21 -7.12
CA SER A 80 0.73 -4.90 -8.40
C SER A 80 0.67 -6.43 -8.30
N GLY A 81 1.38 -7.02 -7.33
CA GLY A 81 1.32 -8.45 -7.02
C GLY A 81 0.46 -8.76 -5.80
N MET A 82 0.63 -7.98 -4.72
CA MET A 82 -0.01 -8.22 -3.43
C MET A 82 -0.60 -6.92 -2.90
N CYS A 83 -1.88 -6.95 -2.52
CA CYS A 83 -2.52 -5.92 -1.72
C CYS A 83 -2.17 -6.15 -0.24
N LYS A 84 -1.91 -5.07 0.50
CA LYS A 84 -1.75 -5.14 1.96
C LYS A 84 -2.63 -4.10 2.60
N ALA A 85 -3.34 -4.51 3.64
CA ALA A 85 -4.28 -3.64 4.33
C ALA A 85 -4.26 -3.86 5.85
N GLY A 86 -4.59 -2.81 6.59
CA GLY A 86 -4.67 -2.86 8.06
C GLY A 86 -5.01 -1.50 8.64
N PHE A 87 -4.88 -1.39 9.96
CA PHE A 87 -5.17 -0.16 10.69
C PHE A 87 -3.89 0.60 11.00
N ALA A 88 -3.98 1.92 10.98
CA ALA A 88 -2.93 2.82 11.41
C ALA A 88 -2.56 2.55 12.87
N GLY A 89 -1.26 2.45 13.14
CA GLY A 89 -0.72 2.13 14.46
C GLY A 89 -0.39 0.65 14.66
N ASP A 90 -0.84 -0.25 13.78
CA ASP A 90 -0.37 -1.63 13.77
C ASP A 90 1.05 -1.70 13.15
N ASP A 91 1.89 -2.61 13.66
CA ASP A 91 3.28 -2.82 13.22
C ASP A 91 3.40 -3.63 11.90
N ALA A 92 2.32 -4.28 11.49
CA ALA A 92 2.26 -5.10 10.28
C ALA A 92 0.83 -5.10 9.68
N PRO A 93 0.68 -5.30 8.36
CA PRO A 93 -0.64 -5.36 7.74
C PRO A 93 -1.43 -6.56 8.27
N ARG A 94 -2.71 -6.34 8.59
CA ARG A 94 -3.63 -7.41 9.02
C ARG A 94 -3.98 -8.37 7.90
N ALA A 95 -4.03 -7.86 6.67
CA ALA A 95 -4.39 -8.60 5.49
C ALA A 95 -3.32 -8.45 4.41
N VAL A 96 -2.89 -9.57 3.83
CA VAL A 96 -1.97 -9.61 2.70
C VAL A 96 -2.44 -10.69 1.73
N PHE A 97 -2.91 -10.27 0.55
CA PHE A 97 -3.50 -11.19 -0.42
C PHE A 97 -3.14 -10.79 -1.87
N PRO A 98 -3.17 -11.74 -2.82
CA PRO A 98 -2.84 -11.46 -4.22
C PRO A 98 -3.81 -10.45 -4.86
N SER A 99 -3.27 -9.49 -5.62
CA SER A 99 -4.07 -8.50 -6.35
C SER A 99 -4.65 -9.11 -7.64
N ILE A 100 -5.55 -10.09 -7.50
CA ILE A 100 -6.09 -10.91 -8.58
C ILE A 100 -7.60 -11.03 -8.48
N VAL A 101 -8.29 -10.94 -9.61
CA VAL A 101 -9.72 -11.25 -9.72
C VAL A 101 -9.92 -12.49 -10.58
N GLY A 102 -10.44 -13.57 -9.97
CA GLY A 102 -10.80 -14.80 -10.66
C GLY A 102 -12.23 -14.76 -11.15
N ARG A 103 -12.44 -15.06 -12.44
CA ARG A 103 -13.78 -15.26 -13.02
C ARG A 103 -13.96 -16.71 -13.46
N PRO A 104 -15.11 -17.36 -13.17
CA PRO A 104 -15.38 -18.69 -13.69
C PRO A 104 -15.33 -18.71 -15.23
N LYS A 105 -14.64 -19.68 -15.82
CA LYS A 105 -14.66 -19.86 -17.30
C LYS A 105 -16.03 -20.25 -17.82
N MET A 106 -16.86 -20.88 -16.99
CA MET A 106 -18.24 -21.26 -17.29
C MET A 106 -19.16 -20.73 -16.19
N PRO A 107 -20.05 -19.77 -16.47
CA PRO A 107 -21.07 -19.35 -15.52
C PRO A 107 -22.16 -20.44 -15.40
N GLY A 108 -22.42 -20.95 -14.19
CA GLY A 108 -23.61 -21.77 -13.91
C GLY A 108 -23.42 -23.15 -13.28
N ILE A 109 -22.20 -23.60 -12.94
CA ILE A 109 -22.00 -24.88 -12.24
C ILE A 109 -21.52 -24.63 -10.80
N MET A 110 -22.44 -24.70 -9.84
CA MET A 110 -22.20 -25.02 -8.43
C MET A 110 -23.27 -26.05 -8.07
N VAL A 111 -22.96 -27.25 -7.59
CA VAL A 111 -22.32 -27.57 -6.30
C VAL A 111 -21.65 -28.96 -6.41
N GLY A 112 -20.46 -29.14 -5.81
CA GLY A 112 -20.03 -30.47 -5.35
C GLY A 112 -18.74 -31.10 -5.90
N MET A 113 -17.95 -30.49 -6.80
CA MET A 113 -16.67 -31.08 -7.24
C MET A 113 -15.55 -30.05 -7.50
N ASP A 114 -14.35 -30.45 -7.09
CA ASP A 114 -13.15 -29.68 -6.72
C ASP A 114 -12.28 -29.10 -7.86
N GLN A 115 -12.82 -28.61 -8.98
CA GLN A 115 -11.97 -27.89 -9.96
C GLN A 115 -12.69 -26.69 -10.59
N LYS A 116 -12.72 -25.57 -9.86
CA LYS A 116 -13.10 -24.27 -10.42
C LYS A 116 -11.96 -23.76 -11.32
N VAL A 117 -12.03 -24.04 -12.62
CA VAL A 117 -11.13 -23.41 -13.59
C VAL A 117 -11.50 -21.93 -13.72
N LEU A 118 -10.74 -21.07 -13.03
CA LEU A 118 -10.89 -19.63 -13.08
C LEU A 118 -9.98 -19.02 -14.14
N THR A 119 -10.46 -18.00 -14.83
CA THR A 119 -9.62 -17.05 -15.57
C THR A 119 -9.20 -15.95 -14.60
N LEU A 120 -7.91 -15.86 -14.32
CA LEU A 120 -7.33 -14.86 -13.43
C LEU A 120 -7.01 -13.58 -14.22
N LYS A 121 -7.43 -12.42 -13.70
CA LYS A 121 -7.06 -11.09 -14.21
C LYS A 121 -6.37 -10.26 -13.13
N TYR A 122 -5.43 -9.42 -13.56
CA TYR A 122 -4.67 -8.53 -12.69
C TYR A 122 -5.06 -7.08 -12.99
N PRO A 123 -5.78 -6.38 -12.10
CA PRO A 123 -6.23 -5.00 -12.36
C PRO A 123 -5.11 -3.97 -12.29
N ILE A 124 -3.94 -4.35 -11.77
CA ILE A 124 -2.76 -3.49 -11.66
C ILE A 124 -1.62 -4.13 -12.47
N GLU A 125 -1.14 -3.39 -13.47
CA GLU A 125 -0.02 -3.77 -14.31
C GLU A 125 1.07 -2.71 -14.20
N HIS A 126 2.30 -3.14 -13.89
CA HIS A 126 3.44 -2.24 -13.65
C HIS A 126 3.11 -1.07 -12.69
N GLY A 127 2.33 -1.33 -11.64
CA GLY A 127 1.95 -0.33 -10.62
C GLY A 127 0.83 0.63 -11.03
N ILE A 128 0.28 0.50 -12.25
CA ILE A 128 -0.81 1.33 -12.75
C ILE A 128 -2.09 0.51 -12.82
N VAL A 129 -3.20 1.08 -12.35
CA VAL A 129 -4.53 0.45 -12.46
C VAL A 129 -4.98 0.49 -13.93
N THR A 130 -5.23 -0.67 -14.50
CA THR A 130 -5.71 -0.85 -15.89
C THR A 130 -7.17 -1.25 -15.96
N ASN A 131 -7.74 -1.83 -14.89
CA ASN A 131 -9.14 -2.22 -14.82
C ASN A 131 -9.76 -1.78 -13.48
N TRP A 132 -10.59 -0.72 -13.54
CA TRP A 132 -11.23 -0.13 -12.37
C TRP A 132 -12.33 -1.01 -11.76
N ASP A 133 -13.10 -1.75 -12.57
CA ASP A 133 -14.16 -2.64 -12.08
C ASP A 133 -13.57 -3.80 -11.24
N ASP A 134 -12.41 -4.29 -11.63
CA ASP A 134 -11.67 -5.32 -10.88
C ASP A 134 -10.96 -4.73 -9.66
N MET A 135 -10.48 -3.49 -9.74
CA MET A 135 -9.91 -2.79 -8.59
C MET A 135 -10.96 -2.55 -7.50
N GLU A 136 -12.18 -2.16 -7.88
CA GLU A 136 -13.29 -1.96 -6.94
C GLU A 136 -13.63 -3.26 -6.18
N LYS A 137 -13.60 -4.41 -6.86
CA LYS A 137 -13.79 -5.72 -6.21
C LYS A 137 -12.67 -6.05 -5.23
N ILE A 138 -11.43 -5.68 -5.54
CA ILE A 138 -10.31 -5.84 -4.60
C ILE A 138 -10.53 -4.98 -3.36
N TRP A 139 -10.92 -3.72 -3.52
CA TRP A 139 -11.22 -2.85 -2.37
C TRP A 139 -12.43 -3.35 -1.56
N HIS A 140 -13.49 -3.78 -2.23
CA HIS A 140 -14.63 -4.41 -1.56
C HIS A 140 -14.19 -5.61 -0.73
N HIS A 141 -13.40 -6.52 -1.31
CA HIS A 141 -12.85 -7.67 -0.57
C HIS A 141 -11.97 -7.23 0.60
N THR A 142 -11.13 -6.20 0.40
CA THR A 142 -10.27 -5.63 1.45
C THR A 142 -11.08 -5.17 2.65
N PHE A 143 -12.11 -4.36 2.44
CA PHE A 143 -12.87 -3.77 3.55
C PHE A 143 -13.82 -4.77 4.21
N TYR A 144 -14.58 -5.52 3.41
CA TYR A 144 -15.68 -6.33 3.92
C TYR A 144 -15.27 -7.74 4.36
N ASN A 145 -14.31 -8.36 3.68
CA ASN A 145 -13.92 -9.74 3.98
C ASN A 145 -12.69 -9.80 4.87
N GLU A 146 -11.64 -9.06 4.48
CA GLU A 146 -10.34 -9.13 5.14
C GLU A 146 -10.32 -8.30 6.43
N LEU A 147 -10.64 -7.00 6.33
CA LEU A 147 -10.66 -6.11 7.49
C LEU A 147 -11.96 -6.17 8.29
N ARG A 148 -13.02 -6.75 7.71
CA ARG A 148 -14.36 -6.90 8.30
C ARG A 148 -14.92 -5.59 8.88
N VAL A 149 -14.66 -4.48 8.19
CA VAL A 149 -15.27 -3.20 8.52
C VAL A 149 -16.70 -3.26 7.97
N ALA A 150 -17.70 -3.37 8.85
CA ALA A 150 -19.08 -3.67 8.48
C ALA A 150 -19.80 -2.47 7.82
N PRO A 151 -20.66 -2.68 6.79
CA PRO A 151 -21.43 -1.62 6.15
C PRO A 151 -22.63 -1.12 6.98
N GLU A 152 -23.10 -1.86 7.98
CA GLU A 152 -24.46 -1.72 8.50
C GLU A 152 -24.64 -0.99 9.83
N GLU A 153 -23.58 -0.45 10.45
CA GLU A 153 -23.74 0.45 11.60
C GLU A 153 -22.67 1.53 11.55
N TYR A 154 -22.98 2.69 10.96
CA TYR A 154 -22.38 4.01 11.24
C TYR A 154 -20.83 4.17 11.28
N LEU A 155 -20.01 3.14 11.04
CA LEU A 155 -18.57 3.09 11.35
C LEU A 155 -17.67 3.08 10.11
N LEU A 156 -18.10 2.51 8.98
CA LEU A 156 -17.39 2.67 7.70
C LEU A 156 -17.37 4.15 7.25
N CYS A 157 -18.37 4.92 7.71
CA CYS A 157 -18.49 6.37 7.53
C CYS A 157 -17.59 7.21 8.45
N GLU A 158 -16.73 6.61 9.27
CA GLU A 158 -15.81 7.37 10.14
C GLU A 158 -14.32 7.06 9.94
N HIS A 159 -13.93 5.97 9.28
CA HIS A 159 -12.51 5.65 9.08
C HIS A 159 -11.89 6.50 7.95
N PRO A 160 -10.84 7.31 8.23
CA PRO A 160 -10.02 7.87 7.18
C PRO A 160 -9.27 6.76 6.44
N VAL A 161 -9.12 6.86 5.11
CA VAL A 161 -8.42 5.83 4.32
C VAL A 161 -7.18 6.43 3.64
N LEU A 162 -6.01 5.89 3.97
CA LEU A 162 -4.76 6.14 3.26
C LEU A 162 -4.56 5.08 2.18
N LEU A 163 -4.51 5.52 0.93
CA LEU A 163 -4.19 4.69 -0.23
C LEU A 163 -2.77 4.95 -0.70
N THR A 164 -2.13 3.93 -1.27
CA THR A 164 -0.84 4.09 -1.92
C THR A 164 -0.97 4.09 -3.44
N GLU A 165 -0.07 4.79 -4.11
CA GLU A 165 0.09 4.75 -5.55
C GLU A 165 1.55 4.68 -5.99
N ALA A 166 1.76 4.20 -7.22
CA ALA A 166 3.08 4.14 -7.81
C ALA A 166 3.63 5.54 -8.14
N PRO A 167 4.96 5.71 -8.15
CA PRO A 167 5.62 6.89 -8.71
C PRO A 167 5.12 7.21 -10.12
N LEU A 168 4.93 8.50 -10.42
CA LEU A 168 4.50 8.99 -11.74
C LEU A 168 3.14 8.42 -12.21
N ASN A 169 2.24 8.08 -11.27
CA ASN A 169 0.87 7.70 -11.60
C ASN A 169 0.17 8.81 -12.41
N PRO A 170 -0.51 8.51 -13.53
CA PRO A 170 -1.26 9.50 -14.28
C PRO A 170 -2.27 10.25 -13.40
N LYS A 171 -2.35 11.57 -13.57
CA LYS A 171 -3.26 12.41 -12.78
C LYS A 171 -4.71 11.93 -12.84
N ALA A 172 -5.18 11.57 -14.03
CA ALA A 172 -6.52 11.02 -14.26
C ALA A 172 -6.78 9.74 -13.44
N ASN A 173 -5.77 8.89 -13.24
CA ASN A 173 -5.91 7.69 -12.41
C ASN A 173 -6.03 8.05 -10.93
N ARG A 174 -5.26 9.03 -10.46
CA ARG A 174 -5.37 9.51 -9.07
C ARG A 174 -6.74 10.13 -8.80
N GLU A 175 -7.27 10.92 -9.74
CA GLU A 175 -8.64 11.45 -9.68
C GLU A 175 -9.69 10.34 -9.69
N ARG A 176 -9.55 9.34 -10.58
CA ARG A 176 -10.47 8.21 -10.67
C ARG A 176 -10.48 7.35 -9.40
N MET A 177 -9.30 7.11 -8.81
CA MET A 177 -9.16 6.45 -7.51
C MET A 177 -9.90 7.23 -6.42
N THR A 178 -9.73 8.55 -6.40
CA THR A 178 -10.41 9.46 -5.46
C THR A 178 -11.93 9.42 -5.63
N GLN A 179 -12.42 9.37 -6.88
CA GLN A 179 -13.85 9.28 -7.17
C GLN A 179 -14.48 7.98 -6.64
N ILE A 180 -13.83 6.84 -6.85
CA ILE A 180 -14.37 5.53 -6.47
C ILE A 180 -14.29 5.33 -4.96
N MET A 181 -13.18 5.75 -4.34
CA MET A 181 -12.88 5.49 -2.94
C MET A 181 -13.44 6.53 -1.98
N PHE A 182 -14.27 7.48 -2.43
CA PHE A 182 -14.57 8.63 -1.58
C PHE A 182 -15.37 8.22 -0.32
N VAL A 183 -14.67 8.21 0.81
CA VAL A 183 -15.13 7.92 2.18
C VAL A 183 -15.02 9.23 3.02
N PRO A 184 -15.22 9.30 4.36
CA PRO A 184 -15.34 10.59 5.05
C PRO A 184 -14.06 11.45 4.97
N ALA A 185 -12.91 10.78 4.93
CA ALA A 185 -11.60 11.39 4.74
C ALA A 185 -10.66 10.42 4.00
N MET A 186 -9.84 10.93 3.08
CA MET A 186 -8.84 10.10 2.41
C MET A 186 -7.54 10.83 2.11
N TYR A 187 -6.47 10.07 1.90
CA TYR A 187 -5.18 10.57 1.46
C TYR A 187 -4.54 9.57 0.50
N VAL A 188 -3.86 10.07 -0.53
CA VAL A 188 -3.10 9.23 -1.47
C VAL A 188 -1.63 9.51 -1.28
N ALA A 189 -0.85 8.49 -0.92
CA ALA A 189 0.58 8.61 -0.69
C ALA A 189 1.40 7.85 -1.74
N ILE A 190 2.55 8.40 -2.12
CA ILE A 190 3.48 7.73 -3.02
C ILE A 190 4.19 6.59 -2.25
N GLN A 191 4.18 5.38 -2.81
CA GLN A 191 4.68 4.18 -2.15
C GLN A 191 6.11 4.32 -1.59
N ALA A 192 7.04 4.82 -2.41
CA ALA A 192 8.43 4.94 -1.98
C ALA A 192 8.64 6.04 -0.93
N VAL A 193 7.83 7.11 -0.90
CA VAL A 193 7.87 8.12 0.18
C VAL A 193 7.60 7.46 1.52
N LEU A 194 6.57 6.61 1.58
CA LEU A 194 6.23 5.85 2.78
C LEU A 194 7.36 4.89 3.19
N SER A 195 7.97 4.19 2.23
CA SER A 195 9.09 3.30 2.54
C SER A 195 10.30 4.01 3.14
N LEU A 196 10.59 5.25 2.72
CA LEU A 196 11.66 6.03 3.32
C LEU A 196 11.32 6.42 4.76
N TYR A 197 10.08 6.88 4.99
CA TYR A 197 9.58 7.19 6.33
C TYR A 197 9.62 5.99 7.28
N ALA A 198 9.25 4.80 6.80
CA ALA A 198 9.34 3.56 7.58
C ALA A 198 10.78 3.27 8.04
N SER A 199 11.78 3.70 7.28
CA SER A 199 13.20 3.54 7.63
C SER A 199 13.73 4.61 8.60
N GLY A 200 12.89 5.55 9.03
CA GLY A 200 13.27 6.67 9.90
C GLY A 200 14.13 7.73 9.19
N ARG A 201 14.00 7.87 7.87
CA ARG A 201 14.76 8.82 7.06
C ARG A 201 13.83 9.79 6.35
N THR A 202 14.31 11.02 6.16
CA THR A 202 13.64 12.05 5.34
C THR A 202 14.34 12.26 4.01
N THR A 203 15.63 11.90 3.90
CA THR A 203 16.43 12.02 2.68
C THR A 203 17.05 10.67 2.32
N GLY A 204 16.90 10.27 1.05
CA GLY A 204 17.47 9.04 0.53
C GLY A 204 16.91 8.64 -0.85
N ILE A 205 17.44 7.57 -1.39
CA ILE A 205 16.90 6.95 -2.61
C ILE A 205 16.26 5.62 -2.24
N VAL A 206 15.01 5.43 -2.66
CA VAL A 206 14.28 4.18 -2.42
C VAL A 206 14.30 3.34 -3.68
N MET A 207 14.84 2.14 -3.55
CA MET A 207 14.81 1.15 -4.60
C MET A 207 13.49 0.37 -4.52
N ASP A 208 12.47 0.93 -5.16
CA ASP A 208 11.19 0.29 -5.45
C ASP A 208 10.75 0.88 -6.80
N PRO A 209 10.91 0.09 -7.89
CA PRO A 209 11.51 0.55 -9.16
C PRO A 209 11.94 2.03 -9.18
N SER A 210 13.02 2.32 -8.44
CA SER A 210 13.84 3.54 -8.40
C SER A 210 13.13 4.92 -8.31
N LEU A 211 12.57 5.23 -7.13
CA LEU A 211 12.12 6.59 -6.75
C LEU A 211 13.13 7.27 -5.80
N LYS A 212 13.39 8.57 -6.00
CA LYS A 212 14.16 9.40 -5.06
C LYS A 212 13.30 10.29 -4.19
N ILE A 213 13.74 10.49 -2.94
CA ILE A 213 13.10 11.40 -2.00
C ILE A 213 14.16 12.27 -1.32
N TYR A 214 13.99 13.58 -1.39
CA TYR A 214 14.82 14.55 -0.68
C TYR A 214 13.93 15.36 0.25
N GLU A 215 14.29 15.39 1.55
CA GLU A 215 13.54 16.10 2.60
C GLU A 215 12.03 15.78 2.64
N GLY A 216 11.66 14.52 2.38
CA GLY A 216 10.26 14.07 2.37
C GLY A 216 9.51 14.35 1.07
N TYR A 217 10.13 15.01 0.09
CA TYR A 217 9.56 15.27 -1.24
C TYR A 217 10.20 14.40 -2.32
N ALA A 218 9.37 13.83 -3.18
CA ALA A 218 9.87 13.14 -4.37
C ALA A 218 10.43 14.16 -5.38
N LEU A 219 11.65 13.93 -5.91
CA LEU A 219 12.27 14.81 -6.92
C LEU A 219 11.86 14.36 -8.34
N PRO A 220 10.85 14.96 -9.01
CA PRO A 220 10.20 14.33 -10.16
C PRO A 220 11.13 14.18 -11.37
N HIS A 221 12.00 15.15 -11.62
CA HIS A 221 13.00 15.13 -12.70
C HIS A 221 14.03 14.00 -12.56
N ALA A 222 14.14 13.47 -11.35
CA ALA A 222 15.16 12.52 -10.94
C ALA A 222 14.58 11.11 -10.76
N ILE A 223 13.28 10.91 -10.98
CA ILE A 223 12.62 9.59 -10.93
C ILE A 223 12.96 8.83 -12.21
N LEU A 224 13.42 7.59 -12.07
CA LEU A 224 13.62 6.69 -13.20
C LEU A 224 12.75 5.46 -12.97
N ARG A 225 11.90 5.15 -13.94
CA ARG A 225 11.00 4.00 -13.87
C ARG A 225 11.57 2.87 -14.69
N LEU A 226 11.69 1.70 -14.06
CA LEU A 226 12.04 0.45 -14.71
C LEU A 226 10.83 -0.47 -14.68
N ASP A 227 10.23 -0.74 -15.84
CA ASP A 227 9.12 -1.69 -15.99
C ASP A 227 9.63 -3.14 -16.02
N LEU A 228 10.30 -3.53 -14.94
CA LEU A 228 10.82 -4.88 -14.68
C LEU A 228 10.72 -5.15 -13.17
N ALA A 229 9.93 -6.14 -12.78
CA ALA A 229 9.76 -6.49 -11.37
C ALA A 229 9.52 -7.99 -11.17
N GLY A 230 9.02 -8.38 -10.00
CA GLY A 230 8.83 -9.78 -9.63
C GLY A 230 7.94 -10.58 -10.58
N ARG A 231 7.03 -9.94 -11.33
CA ARG A 231 6.17 -10.61 -12.33
C ARG A 231 6.97 -11.07 -13.55
N ASP A 232 7.81 -10.18 -14.10
CA ASP A 232 8.72 -10.47 -15.20
C ASP A 232 9.74 -11.55 -14.80
N LEU A 233 10.25 -11.50 -13.57
CA LEU A 233 11.15 -12.52 -13.04
C LEU A 233 10.49 -13.91 -12.94
N THR A 234 9.21 -13.97 -12.56
CA THR A 234 8.47 -15.25 -12.56
C THR A 234 8.31 -15.79 -13.98
N GLU A 235 8.00 -14.95 -14.97
CA GLU A 235 7.89 -15.38 -16.37
C GLU A 235 9.23 -15.85 -16.94
N TYR A 236 10.31 -15.15 -16.61
CA TYR A 236 11.66 -15.57 -16.98
C TYR A 236 12.05 -16.89 -16.31
N MET A 237 11.69 -17.07 -15.03
CA MET A 237 11.90 -18.33 -14.30
C MET A 237 11.18 -19.50 -14.99
N MET A 238 9.93 -19.30 -15.43
CA MET A 238 9.19 -20.31 -16.18
C MET A 238 9.93 -20.69 -17.48
N LYS A 239 10.45 -19.70 -18.21
CA LYS A 239 11.21 -19.93 -19.45
C LYS A 239 12.47 -20.76 -19.21
N ILE A 240 13.32 -20.38 -18.24
CA ILE A 240 14.57 -21.10 -17.98
C ILE A 240 14.34 -22.48 -17.33
N LEU A 241 13.24 -22.68 -16.59
CA LEU A 241 12.84 -24.02 -16.13
C LEU A 241 12.37 -24.89 -17.30
N THR A 242 11.72 -24.30 -18.30
CA THR A 242 11.32 -25.00 -19.53
C THR A 242 12.55 -25.46 -20.34
N GLU A 243 13.61 -24.63 -20.39
CA GLU A 243 14.90 -25.01 -21.00
C GLU A 243 15.53 -26.24 -20.32
N ARG A 244 15.28 -26.44 -19.02
CA ARG A 244 15.72 -27.62 -18.25
C ARG A 244 14.79 -28.84 -18.40
N GLY A 245 13.67 -28.70 -19.09
CA GLY A 245 12.69 -29.76 -19.33
C GLY A 245 11.44 -29.72 -18.43
N TYR A 246 11.30 -28.72 -17.55
CA TYR A 246 10.09 -28.55 -16.73
C TYR A 246 9.13 -27.56 -17.40
N SER A 247 8.01 -28.06 -17.93
CA SER A 247 7.01 -27.22 -18.60
C SER A 247 5.92 -26.79 -17.63
N PHE A 248 5.80 -25.48 -17.44
CA PHE A 248 4.73 -24.84 -16.67
C PHE A 248 3.96 -23.91 -17.60
N THR A 249 2.68 -24.20 -17.84
CA THR A 249 1.86 -23.51 -18.87
C THR A 249 0.61 -22.86 -18.30
N THR A 250 0.08 -23.38 -17.19
CA THR A 250 -1.17 -22.91 -16.61
C THR A 250 -0.94 -21.74 -15.65
N THR A 251 -2.01 -20.99 -15.37
CA THR A 251 -1.97 -19.88 -14.41
C THR A 251 -1.73 -20.36 -12.97
N ALA A 252 -2.14 -21.59 -12.64
CA ALA A 252 -1.88 -22.17 -11.32
C ALA A 252 -0.39 -22.57 -11.18
N GLU A 253 0.19 -23.16 -12.21
CA GLU A 253 1.62 -23.49 -12.26
C GLU A 253 2.52 -22.26 -12.19
N ARG A 254 2.08 -21.12 -12.74
CA ARG A 254 2.78 -19.84 -12.60
C ARG A 254 2.96 -19.44 -11.12
N GLU A 255 1.97 -19.71 -10.26
CA GLU A 255 2.08 -19.44 -8.82
C GLU A 255 3.08 -20.38 -8.14
N ILE A 256 3.16 -21.64 -8.59
CA ILE A 256 4.19 -22.57 -8.11
C ILE A 256 5.58 -22.04 -8.47
N VAL A 257 5.79 -21.58 -9.70
CA VAL A 257 7.08 -21.02 -10.13
C VAL A 257 7.41 -19.72 -9.37
N ARG A 258 6.41 -18.91 -9.01
CA ARG A 258 6.61 -17.76 -8.12
C ARG A 258 7.12 -18.20 -6.75
N ASP A 259 6.56 -19.26 -6.16
CA ASP A 259 6.99 -19.78 -4.86
C ASP A 259 8.40 -20.39 -4.92
N VAL A 260 8.72 -21.13 -5.99
CA VAL A 260 10.09 -21.62 -6.27
C VAL A 260 11.08 -20.46 -6.31
N LYS A 261 10.74 -19.38 -7.03
CA LYS A 261 11.56 -18.17 -7.10
C LYS A 261 11.77 -17.54 -5.71
N GLU A 262 10.70 -17.37 -4.93
CA GLU A 262 10.79 -16.74 -3.61
C GLU A 262 11.59 -17.58 -2.60
N LYS A 263 11.52 -18.91 -2.67
CA LYS A 263 12.20 -19.82 -1.73
C LYS A 263 13.65 -20.16 -2.12
N LEU A 264 13.94 -20.30 -3.41
CA LEU A 264 15.23 -20.86 -3.85
C LEU A 264 16.19 -19.82 -4.45
N CYS A 265 15.69 -18.73 -5.01
CA CYS A 265 16.54 -17.77 -5.73
C CYS A 265 17.33 -16.86 -4.78
N TYR A 266 18.49 -16.43 -5.26
CA TYR A 266 19.40 -15.51 -4.58
C TYR A 266 20.22 -14.74 -5.60
N ILE A 267 20.75 -13.58 -5.22
CA ILE A 267 21.61 -12.77 -6.08
C ILE A 267 23.07 -13.13 -5.80
N ALA A 268 23.80 -13.46 -6.85
CA ALA A 268 25.23 -13.69 -6.79
C ALA A 268 25.98 -12.34 -6.69
N LEU A 269 27.04 -12.30 -5.89
CA LEU A 269 27.92 -11.12 -5.79
C LEU A 269 28.75 -10.92 -7.07
N ASP A 270 29.12 -12.02 -7.72
CA ASP A 270 29.83 -12.05 -8.99
C ASP A 270 29.19 -13.12 -9.88
N PHE A 271 28.42 -12.68 -10.88
CA PHE A 271 27.60 -13.57 -11.68
C PHE A 271 28.43 -14.55 -12.51
N ASP A 272 29.51 -14.08 -13.14
CA ASP A 272 30.34 -14.89 -14.03
C ASP A 272 31.10 -15.98 -13.25
N SER A 273 31.61 -15.61 -12.07
CA SER A 273 32.27 -16.57 -11.18
C SER A 273 31.28 -17.62 -10.65
N GLU A 274 30.06 -17.22 -10.30
CA GLU A 274 29.02 -18.13 -9.82
C GLU A 274 28.54 -19.07 -10.94
N MET A 275 28.41 -18.57 -12.18
CA MET A 275 28.11 -19.39 -13.36
C MET A 275 29.17 -20.45 -13.61
N LYS A 276 30.45 -20.09 -13.50
CA LYS A 276 31.56 -21.04 -13.65
C LYS A 276 31.50 -22.12 -12.57
N ALA A 277 31.35 -21.75 -11.31
CA ALA A 277 31.25 -22.69 -10.19
C ALA A 277 30.05 -23.64 -10.32
N ALA A 278 28.91 -23.15 -10.82
CA ALA A 278 27.72 -23.96 -11.06
C ALA A 278 27.87 -24.94 -12.25
N SER A 279 28.79 -24.66 -13.18
CA SER A 279 29.11 -25.60 -14.28
C SER A 279 30.07 -26.70 -13.85
N GLU A 280 30.89 -26.45 -12.83
CA GLU A 280 31.91 -27.37 -12.31
C GLU A 280 31.40 -28.26 -11.16
N SER A 281 30.31 -27.86 -10.49
CA SER A 281 29.78 -28.56 -9.31
C SER A 281 28.25 -28.52 -9.23
N SER A 282 27.66 -29.54 -8.59
CA SER A 282 26.22 -29.59 -8.28
C SER A 282 25.87 -28.95 -6.93
N ASP A 283 26.82 -28.31 -6.24
CA ASP A 283 26.63 -27.73 -4.90
C ASP A 283 25.58 -26.62 -4.86
N LYS A 284 25.32 -26.01 -6.03
CA LYS A 284 24.33 -24.93 -6.18
C LYS A 284 22.93 -25.46 -6.49
N GLU A 285 22.75 -26.76 -6.70
CA GLU A 285 21.45 -27.38 -6.91
C GLU A 285 20.66 -27.47 -5.61
N LYS A 286 19.35 -27.19 -5.71
CA LYS A 286 18.39 -27.44 -4.64
C LYS A 286 17.16 -28.11 -5.21
N THR A 287 16.58 -28.99 -4.41
CA THR A 287 15.32 -29.65 -4.74
C THR A 287 14.13 -28.84 -4.22
N TYR A 288 12.99 -29.00 -4.88
CA TYR A 288 11.71 -28.42 -4.50
C TYR A 288 10.60 -29.44 -4.74
N GLU A 289 9.73 -29.63 -3.75
CA GLU A 289 8.58 -30.52 -3.85
C GLU A 289 7.36 -29.77 -4.37
N LEU A 290 6.84 -30.23 -5.51
CA LEU A 290 5.63 -29.72 -6.14
C LEU A 290 4.38 -30.18 -5.37
N PRO A 291 3.22 -29.50 -5.54
CA PRO A 291 1.97 -29.87 -4.85
C PRO A 291 1.46 -31.29 -5.14
N ASP A 292 1.91 -31.91 -6.23
CA ASP A 292 1.59 -33.29 -6.62
C ASP A 292 2.56 -34.32 -6.00
N GLY A 293 3.54 -33.87 -5.22
CA GLY A 293 4.60 -34.69 -4.61
C GLY A 293 5.82 -34.92 -5.50
N ASN A 294 5.82 -34.43 -6.73
CA ASN A 294 6.98 -34.56 -7.61
C ASN A 294 8.11 -33.61 -7.18
N ILE A 295 9.35 -34.08 -7.23
CA ILE A 295 10.51 -33.26 -6.84
C ILE A 295 11.21 -32.73 -8.09
N ILE A 296 11.35 -31.41 -8.18
CA ILE A 296 12.15 -30.74 -9.22
C ILE A 296 13.51 -30.32 -8.66
N THR A 297 14.52 -30.28 -9.53
CA THR A 297 15.86 -29.78 -9.17
C THR A 297 16.13 -28.46 -9.88
N VAL A 298 16.51 -27.44 -9.11
CA VAL A 298 16.81 -26.09 -9.58
C VAL A 298 18.26 -25.76 -9.24
N GLY A 299 19.08 -25.46 -10.26
CA GLY A 299 20.51 -25.18 -10.14
C GLY A 299 20.82 -23.72 -10.44
N ALA A 300 21.48 -23.46 -11.58
CA ALA A 300 21.90 -22.11 -11.96
C ALA A 300 20.73 -21.12 -12.14
N GLU A 301 19.52 -21.62 -12.41
CA GLU A 301 18.30 -20.81 -12.52
C GLU A 301 18.05 -19.99 -11.25
N ARG A 302 18.51 -20.47 -10.08
CA ARG A 302 18.37 -19.81 -8.78
C ARG A 302 19.00 -18.41 -8.76
N PHE A 303 20.13 -18.20 -9.42
CA PHE A 303 20.80 -16.90 -9.47
C PHE A 303 20.74 -16.23 -10.85
N ARG A 304 20.52 -17.00 -11.93
CA ARG A 304 20.23 -16.44 -13.26
C ARG A 304 18.90 -15.68 -13.29
N CYS A 305 17.88 -16.16 -12.59
CA CYS A 305 16.57 -15.49 -12.56
C CYS A 305 16.65 -14.05 -12.02
N PRO A 306 17.16 -13.80 -10.80
CA PRO A 306 17.26 -12.44 -10.29
C PRO A 306 18.37 -11.59 -10.94
N GLU A 307 19.32 -12.18 -11.69
CA GLU A 307 20.33 -11.42 -12.45
C GLU A 307 19.68 -10.49 -13.49
N VAL A 308 18.47 -10.79 -13.96
CA VAL A 308 17.70 -9.93 -14.88
C VAL A 308 17.51 -8.50 -14.29
N LEU A 309 17.50 -8.35 -12.96
CA LEU A 309 17.46 -7.02 -12.33
C LEU A 309 18.70 -6.19 -12.63
N PHE A 310 19.87 -6.82 -12.78
CA PHE A 310 21.13 -6.18 -13.15
C PHE A 310 21.35 -6.19 -14.66
N GLN A 311 20.86 -7.21 -15.36
CA GLN A 311 20.99 -7.38 -16.81
C GLN A 311 19.62 -7.61 -17.47
N PRO A 312 18.83 -6.54 -17.71
CA PRO A 312 17.51 -6.66 -18.34
C PRO A 312 17.53 -7.24 -19.76
N SER A 313 18.70 -7.27 -20.41
CA SER A 313 18.91 -7.89 -21.73
C SER A 313 18.55 -9.37 -21.76
N PHE A 314 18.60 -10.09 -20.63
CA PHE A 314 18.21 -11.51 -20.53
C PHE A 314 16.73 -11.77 -20.87
N VAL A 315 15.87 -10.76 -20.69
CA VAL A 315 14.46 -10.79 -21.10
C VAL A 315 14.20 -9.96 -22.36
N GLY A 316 15.26 -9.56 -23.07
CA GLY A 316 15.16 -8.76 -24.30
C GLY A 316 14.75 -7.31 -24.06
N LYS A 317 14.91 -6.77 -22.84
CA LYS A 317 14.64 -5.35 -22.54
C LYS A 317 15.91 -4.53 -22.73
N GLU A 318 15.84 -3.49 -23.56
CA GLU A 318 16.88 -2.47 -23.73
C GLU A 318 16.81 -1.42 -22.61
N ALA A 319 16.90 -1.88 -21.35
CA ALA A 319 16.88 -1.02 -20.17
C ALA A 319 18.13 -1.24 -19.33
N SER A 320 18.56 -0.20 -18.62
CA SER A 320 19.62 -0.30 -17.62
C SER A 320 19.17 -1.15 -16.43
N GLY A 321 20.12 -1.87 -15.82
CA GLY A 321 19.87 -2.59 -14.57
C GLY A 321 19.58 -1.65 -13.39
N ILE A 322 19.14 -2.21 -12.27
CA ILE A 322 18.76 -1.45 -11.07
C ILE A 322 19.92 -0.63 -10.48
N HIS A 323 21.15 -1.12 -10.60
CA HIS A 323 22.36 -0.47 -10.09
C HIS A 323 22.70 0.79 -10.89
N ASP A 324 22.76 0.67 -12.22
CA ASP A 324 22.98 1.78 -13.14
C ASP A 324 21.82 2.78 -13.10
N THR A 325 20.58 2.30 -13.06
CA THR A 325 19.40 3.16 -12.87
C THR A 325 19.49 3.96 -11.57
N THR A 326 19.90 3.35 -10.47
CA THR A 326 20.11 4.04 -9.18
C THR A 326 21.22 5.09 -9.29
N PHE A 327 22.32 4.77 -9.95
CA PHE A 327 23.43 5.70 -10.17
C PHE A 327 23.04 6.88 -11.06
N GLN A 328 22.47 6.63 -12.23
CA GLN A 328 21.99 7.65 -13.17
C GLN A 328 20.96 8.54 -12.52
N SER A 329 20.08 7.95 -11.71
CA SER A 329 19.17 8.67 -10.86
C SER A 329 19.99 9.65 -10.02
N ILE A 330 20.90 9.21 -9.15
CA ILE A 330 21.70 10.11 -8.27
C ILE A 330 22.44 11.20 -9.06
N MET A 331 22.93 10.88 -10.26
CA MET A 331 23.60 11.85 -11.13
C MET A 331 22.70 12.94 -11.72
N LYS A 332 21.38 12.72 -11.80
CA LYS A 332 20.41 13.77 -12.19
C LYS A 332 20.13 14.79 -11.08
N CYS A 333 20.57 14.51 -9.86
CA CYS A 333 20.40 15.41 -8.71
C CYS A 333 21.55 16.40 -8.58
N ASP A 334 21.31 17.51 -7.87
CA ASP A 334 22.33 18.49 -7.54
C ASP A 334 23.48 17.86 -6.73
N VAL A 335 24.71 18.31 -6.98
CA VAL A 335 25.94 17.72 -6.43
C VAL A 335 25.91 17.67 -4.90
N ASP A 336 25.35 18.69 -4.26
CA ASP A 336 25.32 18.86 -2.82
C ASP A 336 24.52 17.77 -2.11
N ILE A 337 23.48 17.24 -2.75
CA ILE A 337 22.60 16.22 -2.15
C ILE A 337 23.05 14.78 -2.44
N ARG A 338 23.96 14.58 -3.41
CA ARG A 338 24.39 13.23 -3.85
C ARG A 338 25.03 12.43 -2.72
N LYS A 339 25.81 13.10 -1.85
CA LYS A 339 26.45 12.47 -0.70
C LYS A 339 25.42 11.81 0.22
N ASP A 340 24.33 12.53 0.51
CA ASP A 340 23.26 12.04 1.37
C ASP A 340 22.49 10.90 0.70
N LEU A 341 22.23 11.00 -0.61
CA LEU A 341 21.59 9.95 -1.38
C LEU A 341 22.42 8.65 -1.41
N TYR A 342 23.73 8.73 -1.65
CA TYR A 342 24.61 7.56 -1.64
C TYR A 342 24.71 6.89 -0.27
N SER A 343 24.63 7.67 0.80
CA SER A 343 24.66 7.16 2.18
C SER A 343 23.31 6.62 2.68
N ASN A 344 22.24 6.77 1.89
CA ASN A 344 20.88 6.38 2.24
C ASN A 344 20.15 5.72 1.06
N VAL A 345 20.72 4.64 0.52
CA VAL A 345 20.06 3.79 -0.47
C VAL A 345 19.19 2.76 0.26
N VAL A 346 17.88 2.96 0.29
CA VAL A 346 16.94 2.09 1.02
C VAL A 346 16.27 1.12 0.07
N LEU A 347 16.37 -0.18 0.34
CA LEU A 347 15.68 -1.23 -0.41
C LEU A 347 14.25 -1.42 0.11
N SER A 348 13.27 -1.41 -0.79
CA SER A 348 11.85 -1.60 -0.48
C SER A 348 11.20 -2.57 -1.46
N GLY A 349 10.13 -3.23 -1.04
CA GLY A 349 9.30 -4.05 -1.91
C GLY A 349 9.77 -5.51 -2.02
N GLY A 350 8.84 -6.38 -2.37
CA GLY A 350 9.04 -7.84 -2.32
C GLY A 350 10.16 -8.35 -3.21
N THR A 351 10.42 -7.71 -4.36
CA THR A 351 11.50 -8.12 -5.28
C THR A 351 12.90 -7.86 -4.69
N THR A 352 13.04 -6.96 -3.71
CA THR A 352 14.33 -6.73 -3.02
C THR A 352 14.57 -7.70 -1.87
N MET A 353 13.75 -8.74 -1.72
CA MET A 353 13.90 -9.75 -0.67
C MET A 353 14.94 -10.82 -0.99
N PHE A 354 15.46 -10.88 -2.22
CA PHE A 354 16.51 -11.84 -2.58
C PHE A 354 17.75 -11.68 -1.69
N GLN A 355 18.26 -12.80 -1.20
CA GLN A 355 19.53 -12.85 -0.47
C GLN A 355 20.66 -12.34 -1.38
N GLY A 356 21.60 -11.56 -0.82
CA GLY A 356 22.76 -11.04 -1.56
C GLY A 356 22.52 -9.72 -2.31
N ILE A 357 21.27 -9.22 -2.37
CA ILE A 357 20.96 -7.98 -3.11
C ILE A 357 21.68 -6.76 -2.54
N GLY A 358 21.79 -6.65 -1.21
CA GLY A 358 22.40 -5.50 -0.55
C GLY A 358 23.89 -5.42 -0.81
N GLU A 359 24.56 -6.57 -0.72
CA GLU A 359 25.99 -6.73 -1.00
C GLU A 359 26.31 -6.48 -2.47
N ARG A 360 25.52 -7.06 -3.39
CA ARG A 360 25.68 -6.83 -4.83
C ARG A 360 25.45 -5.36 -5.18
N MET A 361 24.37 -4.75 -4.70
CA MET A 361 24.09 -3.33 -4.91
C MET A 361 25.21 -2.43 -4.37
N THR A 362 25.77 -2.77 -3.21
CA THR A 362 26.90 -2.02 -2.64
C THR A 362 28.14 -2.13 -3.51
N LYS A 363 28.49 -3.34 -4.01
CA LYS A 363 29.61 -3.55 -4.94
C LYS A 363 29.44 -2.73 -6.22
N GLU A 364 28.28 -2.84 -6.87
CA GLU A 364 27.99 -2.15 -8.14
C GLU A 364 28.01 -0.63 -7.99
N LEU A 365 27.34 -0.08 -6.96
CA LEU A 365 27.32 1.36 -6.72
C LEU A 365 28.69 1.91 -6.33
N THR A 366 29.51 1.13 -5.60
CA THR A 366 30.88 1.54 -5.26
C THR A 366 31.77 1.60 -6.50
N ALA A 367 31.55 0.73 -7.48
CA ALA A 367 32.28 0.76 -8.75
C ALA A 367 31.88 1.95 -9.63
N LEU A 368 30.61 2.37 -9.59
CA LEU A 368 30.10 3.48 -10.40
C LEU A 368 30.31 4.87 -9.76
N ALA A 369 30.22 4.97 -8.45
CA ALA A 369 30.30 6.24 -7.74
C ALA A 369 31.75 6.76 -7.63
N PRO A 370 31.95 8.09 -7.51
CA PRO A 370 33.25 8.66 -7.20
C PRO A 370 33.82 8.07 -5.90
N SER A 371 35.12 7.78 -5.85
CA SER A 371 35.79 7.12 -4.71
C SER A 371 35.71 7.90 -3.39
N THR A 372 35.39 9.19 -3.44
CA THR A 372 35.17 10.04 -2.27
C THR A 372 33.81 9.83 -1.61
N MET A 373 32.87 9.16 -2.28
CA MET A 373 31.51 8.93 -1.78
C MET A 373 31.46 7.67 -0.92
N LYS A 374 30.76 7.76 0.22
CA LYS A 374 30.49 6.60 1.08
C LYS A 374 29.15 6.00 0.70
N ILE A 375 29.18 4.79 0.13
CA ILE A 375 27.96 4.06 -0.24
C ILE A 375 27.43 3.32 0.98
N LYS A 376 26.13 3.45 1.24
CA LYS A 376 25.43 2.65 2.26
C LYS A 376 24.06 2.23 1.73
N VAL A 377 23.95 0.93 1.51
CA VAL A 377 22.69 0.26 1.17
C VAL A 377 22.05 -0.27 2.46
N VAL A 378 20.79 0.07 2.66
CA VAL A 378 19.98 -0.29 3.82
C VAL A 378 18.89 -1.26 3.34
N ALA A 379 18.90 -2.48 3.86
CA ALA A 379 17.93 -3.51 3.54
C ALA A 379 17.19 -3.96 4.82
N PRO A 380 16.14 -3.23 5.25
CA PRO A 380 15.37 -3.60 6.44
C PRO A 380 14.77 -5.01 6.30
N PRO A 381 14.70 -5.83 7.36
CA PRO A 381 14.16 -7.19 7.26
C PRO A 381 12.67 -7.20 6.85
N GLU A 382 11.89 -6.26 7.37
CA GLU A 382 10.48 -6.02 7.07
C GLU A 382 10.22 -5.26 5.77
N ARG A 383 11.23 -5.08 4.90
CA ARG A 383 11.13 -4.27 3.67
C ARG A 383 10.07 -4.69 2.66
N LYS A 384 9.56 -5.93 2.78
CA LYS A 384 8.37 -6.40 2.05
C LYS A 384 7.12 -5.57 2.34
N TYR A 385 7.05 -4.97 3.53
CA TYR A 385 5.91 -4.20 4.03
C TYR A 385 6.25 -2.73 4.34
N SER A 386 7.46 -2.25 4.03
CA SER A 386 7.90 -0.87 4.35
C SER A 386 6.93 0.21 3.87
N VAL A 387 6.35 0.05 2.68
CA VAL A 387 5.34 0.97 2.15
C VAL A 387 4.14 1.07 3.10
N TRP A 388 3.60 -0.09 3.51
CA TRP A 388 2.44 -0.16 4.39
C TRP A 388 2.77 0.34 5.80
N ILE A 389 3.94 -0.04 6.35
CA ILE A 389 4.42 0.41 7.67
C ILE A 389 4.58 1.94 7.68
N GLY A 390 5.15 2.52 6.62
CA GLY A 390 5.26 3.96 6.48
C GLY A 390 3.90 4.66 6.44
N GLY A 391 2.91 4.06 5.78
CA GLY A 391 1.52 4.53 5.78
C GLY A 391 0.88 4.45 7.17
N SER A 392 1.11 3.35 7.89
CA SER A 392 0.66 3.16 9.28
C SER A 392 1.22 4.24 10.20
N ILE A 393 2.53 4.46 10.16
CA ILE A 393 3.19 5.52 10.94
C ILE A 393 2.65 6.90 10.58
N LEU A 394 2.63 7.24 9.28
CA LEU A 394 2.21 8.56 8.79
C LEU A 394 0.77 8.89 9.20
N SER A 395 -0.15 7.95 9.03
CA SER A 395 -1.57 8.15 9.35
C SER A 395 -1.88 8.20 10.85
N SER A 396 -1.00 7.66 11.69
CA SER A 396 -1.06 7.79 13.15
C SER A 396 -0.52 9.10 13.70
N LEU A 397 0.18 9.92 12.90
CA LEU A 397 0.72 11.20 13.36
C LEU A 397 -0.39 12.24 13.62
N SER A 398 -0.28 12.98 14.71
CA SER A 398 -1.20 14.08 15.04
C SER A 398 -1.14 15.22 14.02
N THR A 399 0.05 15.49 13.48
CA THR A 399 0.28 16.51 12.43
C THR A 399 -0.33 16.13 11.09
N PHE A 400 -0.53 14.84 10.83
CA PHE A 400 -1.11 14.36 9.57
C PHE A 400 -2.62 14.61 9.47
N GLN A 401 -3.29 14.91 10.59
CA GLN A 401 -4.73 15.13 10.63
C GLN A 401 -5.20 16.29 9.72
N GLN A 402 -4.32 17.27 9.44
CA GLN A 402 -4.61 18.40 8.56
C GLN A 402 -4.47 18.06 7.06
N MET A 403 -3.78 16.97 6.75
CA MET A 403 -3.47 16.55 5.37
C MET A 403 -4.60 15.74 4.73
N TRP A 404 -5.51 15.18 5.53
CA TRP A 404 -6.67 14.46 5.01
C TRP A 404 -7.52 15.34 4.10
N ILE A 405 -7.97 14.76 2.99
CA ILE A 405 -9.01 15.34 2.14
C ILE A 405 -10.34 14.97 2.78
N SER A 406 -11.04 15.94 3.33
CA SER A 406 -12.38 15.74 3.89
C SER A 406 -13.45 15.69 2.81
N LYS A 407 -14.60 15.11 3.14
CA LYS A 407 -15.77 15.12 2.25
C LYS A 407 -16.21 16.51 1.83
N GLY A 408 -16.19 17.50 2.73
CA GLY A 408 -16.51 18.87 2.37
C GLY A 408 -15.58 19.44 1.30
N GLU A 409 -14.27 19.23 1.43
CA GLU A 409 -13.29 19.72 0.44
C GLU A 409 -13.45 19.04 -0.92
N TYR A 410 -13.80 17.77 -0.94
CA TYR A 410 -14.08 17.05 -2.18
C TYR A 410 -15.40 17.48 -2.82
N ASP A 411 -16.46 17.68 -2.06
CA ASP A 411 -17.74 18.16 -2.59
C ASP A 411 -17.60 19.57 -3.20
N GLU A 412 -16.67 20.39 -2.70
CA GLU A 412 -16.38 21.74 -3.20
C GLU A 412 -15.45 21.76 -4.42
N SER A 413 -14.35 20.99 -4.39
CA SER A 413 -13.28 21.05 -5.41
C SER A 413 -13.27 19.86 -6.37
N GLY A 414 -14.15 18.88 -6.16
CA GLY A 414 -14.17 17.62 -6.86
C GLY A 414 -12.88 16.80 -6.68
N PRO A 415 -12.65 15.81 -7.56
CA PRO A 415 -11.48 14.92 -7.50
C PRO A 415 -10.13 15.63 -7.62
N THR A 416 -10.10 16.82 -8.22
CA THR A 416 -8.86 17.57 -8.43
C THR A 416 -8.18 18.02 -7.13
N ILE A 417 -8.91 17.99 -6.00
CA ILE A 417 -8.38 18.31 -4.67
C ILE A 417 -7.18 17.43 -4.29
N VAL A 418 -7.14 16.19 -4.78
CA VAL A 418 -6.05 15.25 -4.52
C VAL A 418 -4.71 15.77 -5.02
N HIS A 419 -4.69 16.59 -6.06
CA HIS A 419 -3.47 17.20 -6.58
C HIS A 419 -2.99 18.42 -5.77
N ARG A 420 -3.84 18.96 -4.91
CA ARG A 420 -3.52 20.12 -4.06
C ARG A 420 -3.07 19.70 -2.66
N LYS A 421 -3.59 18.58 -2.14
CA LYS A 421 -3.28 18.08 -0.79
C LYS A 421 -2.28 16.92 -0.75
N CYS A 422 -2.27 16.04 -1.75
CA CYS A 422 -1.42 14.86 -1.76
C CYS A 422 -0.18 15.09 -2.63
N PHE A 423 0.98 15.17 -2.00
CA PHE A 423 2.28 15.43 -2.62
C PHE A 423 3.16 14.18 -2.70
#